data_AF-A0A521Y3D9-F1
#
_entry.id   AF-A0A521Y3D9-F1
#
_cell.length_a   1.000
_cell.length_b   1.000
_cell.length_c   1.000
_cell.angle_alpha   90.00
_cell.angle_beta   90.00
_cell.angle_gamma   90.00
#
_symmetry.space_group_name_H-M   'P 1'
#
loop_
_entity.id
_entity.type
_entity.pdbx_description
1 polymer ?
#
loop_
_entity_poly.entity_id
_entity_poly.type
_entity_poly.pdbx_seq_one_letter_code
_entity_poly.pdbx_strand_id
1 'polypeptide(L)'
;MAAREATLHPLAAREAAATRPRPEAPDTIRLAFQVDRDRVIHTRAFRRLKHKTQVFVHPDSDHVVTRMTHTIEVQQVARTIARALNLNEDLTEAVGFAHDLGHTPFGHAGEEQLAALLPEGFRHNEQSLRIVDLLEEGGRGLNLTDQTREGILKHSKTRASVAAEAWGFSSTLEGQIVKLADSIAYLNHDIQDAIRAELIAESQLPDTAHAFLGTTHSARVATLVTDCVVASEATFAGTAPRIRLSDEVLGATDVLREFMFERVYLHPEVLKEAQRGQQIVEALFRHYEARPEAIPGWSLPDDPPWRRAADYVSGMTDGYALWQAHSLGLIR
;
A
#
# COMPACT_ATOMS: atom_id res chain seq x y z
N MET A 1 -2.27 -18.81 22.87
CA MET A 1 -1.56 -18.18 21.74
C MET A 1 -0.52 -19.12 21.16
N ALA A 2 0.43 -19.63 21.97
CA ALA A 2 1.34 -20.71 21.56
C ALA A 2 0.64 -21.95 20.96
N ALA A 3 -0.51 -22.37 21.52
CA ALA A 3 -1.28 -23.48 20.96
C ALA A 3 -1.86 -23.20 19.55
N ARG A 4 -2.23 -21.94 19.24
CA ARG A 4 -2.71 -21.54 17.90
C ARG A 4 -1.54 -21.42 16.92
N GLU A 5 -0.39 -20.94 17.39
CA GLU A 5 0.82 -20.90 16.60
C GLU A 5 1.23 -22.32 16.19
N ALA A 6 1.18 -23.30 17.09
CA ALA A 6 1.51 -24.70 16.80
C ALA A 6 0.62 -25.34 15.70
N THR A 7 -0.60 -24.85 15.51
CA THR A 7 -1.53 -25.37 14.49
C THR A 7 -1.38 -24.74 13.11
N LEU A 8 -0.57 -23.68 12.95
CA LEU A 8 -0.33 -23.07 11.64
C LEU A 8 0.37 -24.03 10.69
N HIS A 9 0.15 -23.84 9.38
CA HIS A 9 0.79 -24.59 8.32
C HIS A 9 2.33 -24.53 8.46
N PRO A 10 3.09 -25.61 8.17
CA PRO A 10 4.55 -25.62 8.32
C PRO A 10 5.29 -24.47 7.61
N LEU A 11 4.74 -23.98 6.49
CA LEU A 11 5.28 -22.86 5.72
C LEU A 11 4.94 -21.47 6.28
N ALA A 12 4.06 -21.39 7.29
CA ALA A 12 3.67 -20.12 7.90
C ALA A 12 4.83 -19.50 8.69
N ALA A 13 4.93 -18.17 8.65
CA ALA A 13 5.87 -17.44 9.48
C ALA A 13 5.60 -17.68 10.98
N ARG A 14 6.65 -18.01 11.72
CA ARG A 14 6.56 -18.32 13.15
C ARG A 14 6.99 -17.13 13.99
N GLU A 15 6.28 -16.91 15.10
CA GLU A 15 6.57 -15.85 16.07
C GLU A 15 7.88 -16.15 16.80
N ALA A 16 8.20 -17.43 17.01
CA ALA A 16 9.50 -17.86 17.53
C ALA A 16 10.70 -17.49 16.63
N ALA A 17 10.47 -17.27 15.33
CA ALA A 17 11.50 -16.84 14.38
C ALA A 17 11.50 -15.31 14.17
N ALA A 18 10.60 -14.57 14.83
CA ALA A 18 10.53 -13.13 14.70
C ALA A 18 11.75 -12.46 15.33
N THR A 19 12.44 -11.64 14.55
CA THR A 19 13.60 -10.86 14.99
C THR A 19 13.33 -9.38 14.83
N ARG A 20 13.98 -8.55 15.66
CA ARG A 20 13.88 -7.08 15.61
C ARG A 20 15.28 -6.50 15.47
N PRO A 21 15.45 -5.35 14.78
CA PRO A 21 16.74 -4.67 14.67
C PRO A 21 17.35 -4.31 16.03
N ARG A 22 16.49 -3.91 16.99
CA ARG A 22 16.89 -3.63 18.37
C ARG A 22 16.25 -4.67 19.29
N PRO A 23 17.03 -5.39 20.11
CA PRO A 23 16.48 -6.34 21.08
C PRO A 23 15.50 -5.66 22.04
N GLU A 24 14.41 -6.36 22.33
CA GLU A 24 13.36 -5.93 23.24
C GLU A 24 12.83 -7.14 24.00
N ALA A 25 12.43 -6.94 25.27
CA ALA A 25 11.79 -8.01 26.03
C ALA A 25 10.45 -8.38 25.39
N PRO A 26 10.10 -9.69 25.32
CA PRO A 26 8.81 -10.11 24.78
C PRO A 26 7.66 -9.56 25.65
N ASP A 27 6.55 -9.23 25.00
CA ASP A 27 5.31 -8.84 25.68
C ASP A 27 4.74 -10.07 26.42
N THR A 28 4.09 -9.83 27.57
CA THR A 28 3.59 -10.90 28.44
C THR A 28 2.34 -11.58 27.89
N ILE A 29 1.61 -10.91 26.99
CA ILE A 29 0.35 -11.38 26.44
C ILE A 29 0.45 -11.46 24.92
N ARG A 30 0.89 -10.40 24.25
CA ARG A 30 0.86 -10.29 22.79
C ARG A 30 2.07 -10.96 22.15
N LEU A 31 1.89 -11.56 20.98
CA LEU A 31 3.00 -12.08 20.19
C LEU A 31 3.66 -10.97 19.34
N ALA A 32 4.82 -11.25 18.75
CA ALA A 32 5.66 -10.22 18.14
C ALA A 32 4.98 -9.53 16.95
N PHE A 33 4.30 -10.26 16.07
CA PHE A 33 3.60 -9.66 14.94
C PHE A 33 2.34 -8.89 15.37
N GLN A 34 1.70 -9.28 16.47
CA GLN A 34 0.61 -8.50 17.06
C GLN A 34 1.09 -7.18 17.65
N VAL A 35 2.24 -7.19 18.32
CA VAL A 35 2.88 -5.96 18.79
C VAL A 35 3.18 -5.05 17.60
N ASP A 36 3.64 -5.59 16.47
CA ASP A 36 3.88 -4.80 15.25
C ASP A 36 2.60 -4.16 14.72
N ARG A 37 1.54 -4.94 14.55
CA ARG A 37 0.23 -4.45 14.12
C ARG A 37 -0.25 -3.31 15.02
N ASP A 38 -0.19 -3.51 16.33
CA ASP A 38 -0.64 -2.52 17.31
C ASP A 38 0.19 -1.24 17.24
N ARG A 39 1.52 -1.34 17.07
CA ARG A 39 2.40 -0.18 16.88
C ARG A 39 2.01 0.62 15.65
N VAL A 40 1.82 -0.05 14.51
CA VAL A 40 1.47 0.57 13.23
C VAL A 40 0.17 1.35 13.30
N ILE A 41 -0.90 0.76 13.84
CA ILE A 41 -2.24 1.39 13.87
C ILE A 41 -2.25 2.68 14.71
N HIS A 42 -1.38 2.79 15.72
CA HIS A 42 -1.30 3.95 16.62
C HIS A 42 -0.37 5.06 16.12
N THR A 43 0.24 4.91 14.95
CA THR A 43 1.14 5.92 14.37
C THR A 43 0.42 7.18 13.90
N ARG A 44 1.16 8.28 13.68
CA ARG A 44 0.59 9.44 13.00
C ARG A 44 0.46 9.17 11.50
N ALA A 45 1.38 8.43 10.89
CA ALA A 45 1.29 8.04 9.48
C ALA A 45 -0.01 7.30 9.16
N PHE A 46 -0.38 6.30 9.98
CA PHE A 46 -1.61 5.53 9.76
C PHE A 46 -2.87 6.40 9.88
N ARG A 47 -2.93 7.30 10.88
CA ARG A 47 -4.05 8.24 11.03
C ARG A 47 -4.21 9.17 9.82
N ARG A 48 -3.10 9.55 9.17
CA ARG A 48 -3.11 10.43 7.99
C ARG A 48 -3.69 9.76 6.75
N LEU A 49 -3.69 8.42 6.66
CA LEU A 49 -4.30 7.69 5.54
C LEU A 49 -5.79 8.02 5.36
N LYS A 50 -6.49 8.42 6.44
CA LYS A 50 -7.89 8.88 6.38
C LYS A 50 -8.08 10.10 5.48
N HIS A 51 -7.05 10.92 5.34
CA HIS A 51 -7.10 12.21 4.65
C HIS A 51 -6.20 12.23 3.42
N LYS A 52 -5.91 11.05 2.85
CA LYS A 52 -5.24 10.88 1.57
C LYS A 52 -6.17 10.12 0.64
N THR A 53 -6.45 10.66 -0.53
CA THR A 53 -7.19 10.00 -1.60
C THR A 53 -6.34 8.90 -2.22
N GLN A 54 -6.99 7.87 -2.75
CA GLN A 54 -6.31 6.76 -3.44
C GLN A 54 -6.00 7.12 -4.90
N VAL A 55 -7.01 7.06 -5.79
CA VAL A 55 -6.87 7.40 -7.22
C VAL A 55 -7.61 8.68 -7.59
N PHE A 56 -8.85 8.85 -7.13
CA PHE A 56 -9.68 9.97 -7.54
C PHE A 56 -9.54 11.13 -6.56
N VAL A 57 -9.29 12.33 -7.08
CA VAL A 57 -9.48 13.58 -6.34
C VAL A 57 -10.80 14.16 -6.83
N HIS A 58 -11.91 13.72 -6.23
CA HIS A 58 -13.23 14.28 -6.54
C HIS A 58 -13.72 15.10 -5.34
N PRO A 59 -13.44 16.41 -5.27
CA PRO A 59 -13.71 17.23 -4.10
C PRO A 59 -15.18 17.26 -3.67
N ASP A 60 -16.11 16.94 -4.59
CA ASP A 60 -17.56 16.96 -4.34
C ASP A 60 -18.19 15.58 -4.09
N SER A 61 -17.40 14.52 -3.88
CA SER A 61 -17.92 13.16 -3.64
C SER A 61 -17.52 12.62 -2.27
N ASP A 62 -18.52 12.46 -1.39
CA ASP A 62 -18.37 11.88 -0.04
C ASP A 62 -17.99 10.38 -0.04
N HIS A 63 -17.94 9.75 -1.22
CA HIS A 63 -17.80 8.31 -1.39
C HIS A 63 -16.47 7.86 -2.01
N VAL A 64 -15.55 8.79 -2.28
CA VAL A 64 -14.24 8.44 -2.84
C VAL A 64 -13.41 7.64 -1.84
N VAL A 65 -12.77 6.57 -2.33
CA VAL A 65 -11.89 5.74 -1.50
C VAL A 65 -10.68 6.55 -1.01
N THR A 66 -10.53 6.58 0.30
CA THR A 66 -9.31 7.04 0.97
C THR A 66 -8.30 5.90 1.07
N ARG A 67 -7.03 6.22 1.32
CA ARG A 67 -6.00 5.21 1.60
C ARG A 67 -6.32 4.36 2.82
N MET A 68 -7.01 4.93 3.81
CA MET A 68 -7.46 4.18 4.99
C MET A 68 -8.50 3.12 4.62
N THR A 69 -9.50 3.47 3.82
CA THR A 69 -10.52 2.51 3.37
C THR A 69 -9.92 1.44 2.46
N HIS A 70 -9.03 1.82 1.54
CA HIS A 70 -8.27 0.87 0.73
C HIS A 70 -7.46 -0.10 1.63
N THR A 71 -6.71 0.42 2.60
CA THR A 71 -5.94 -0.40 3.54
C THR A 71 -6.82 -1.40 4.29
N ILE A 72 -8.03 -1.01 4.71
CA ILE A 72 -8.99 -1.90 5.38
C ILE A 72 -9.47 -3.02 4.43
N GLU A 73 -9.72 -2.71 3.16
CA GLU A 73 -10.10 -3.71 2.16
C GLU A 73 -8.95 -4.70 1.87
N VAL A 74 -7.72 -4.20 1.69
CA VAL A 74 -6.52 -5.03 1.56
C VAL A 74 -6.39 -5.98 2.75
N GLN A 75 -6.59 -5.46 3.96
CA GLN A 75 -6.57 -6.25 5.18
C GLN A 75 -7.63 -7.35 5.20
N GLN A 76 -8.86 -7.03 4.81
CA GLN A 76 -9.93 -8.00 4.77
C GLN A 76 -9.61 -9.14 3.79
N VAL A 77 -9.16 -8.80 2.57
CA VAL A 77 -8.78 -9.77 1.55
C VAL A 77 -7.59 -10.63 2.01
N ALA A 78 -6.52 -9.98 2.47
CA ALA A 78 -5.28 -10.64 2.88
C ALA A 78 -5.52 -11.62 4.04
N ARG A 79 -6.28 -11.21 5.06
CA ARG A 79 -6.61 -12.09 6.19
C ARG A 79 -7.46 -13.29 5.79
N THR A 80 -8.41 -13.11 4.87
CA THR A 80 -9.21 -14.23 4.35
C THR A 80 -8.32 -15.27 3.67
N ILE A 81 -7.39 -14.83 2.81
CA ILE A 81 -6.45 -15.73 2.13
C ILE A 81 -5.52 -16.41 3.14
N ALA A 82 -4.93 -15.65 4.07
CA ALA A 82 -4.02 -16.19 5.08
C ALA A 82 -4.70 -17.24 5.96
N ARG A 83 -5.93 -16.97 6.38
CA ARG A 83 -6.74 -17.90 7.18
C ARG A 83 -7.08 -19.18 6.39
N ALA A 84 -7.48 -19.05 5.13
CA ALA A 84 -7.82 -20.20 4.30
C ALA A 84 -6.62 -21.12 4.06
N LEU A 85 -5.42 -20.55 3.91
CA LEU A 85 -4.15 -21.27 3.77
C LEU A 85 -3.50 -21.67 5.11
N ASN A 86 -4.17 -21.40 6.23
CA ASN A 86 -3.66 -21.63 7.60
C ASN A 86 -2.26 -21.03 7.85
N LEU A 87 -2.04 -19.82 7.33
CA LEU A 87 -0.83 -19.01 7.51
C LEU A 87 -0.98 -18.01 8.66
N ASN A 88 0.08 -17.24 8.95
CA ASN A 88 0.09 -16.31 10.08
C ASN A 88 -0.74 -15.04 9.79
N GLU A 89 -1.95 -14.99 10.34
CA GLU A 89 -2.83 -13.82 10.21
C GLU A 89 -2.24 -12.55 10.82
N ASP A 90 -1.56 -12.63 11.97
CA ASP A 90 -1.05 -11.45 12.68
C ASP A 90 0.10 -10.77 11.89
N LEU A 91 0.99 -11.55 11.25
CA LEU A 91 2.00 -11.01 10.32
C LEU A 91 1.34 -10.38 9.08
N THR A 92 0.36 -11.07 8.50
CA THR A 92 -0.38 -10.57 7.34
C THR A 92 -1.06 -9.23 7.67
N GLU A 93 -1.63 -9.12 8.87
CA GLU A 93 -2.22 -7.88 9.36
C GLU A 93 -1.18 -6.77 9.52
N ALA A 94 -0.10 -7.05 10.24
CA ALA A 94 0.95 -6.07 10.50
C ALA A 94 1.53 -5.48 9.20
N VAL A 95 1.81 -6.33 8.20
CA VAL A 95 2.33 -5.90 6.90
C VAL A 95 1.29 -5.06 6.17
N GLY A 96 0.06 -5.54 6.01
CA GLY A 96 -0.91 -4.81 5.19
C GLY A 96 -1.48 -3.55 5.86
N PHE A 97 -1.46 -3.37 7.18
CA PHE A 97 -1.73 -2.07 7.78
C PHE A 97 -0.59 -1.06 7.56
N ALA A 98 0.63 -1.55 7.30
CA ALA A 98 1.83 -0.73 7.18
C ALA A 98 2.27 -0.46 5.74
N HIS A 99 1.77 -1.23 4.76
CA HIS A 99 2.26 -1.19 3.37
C HIS A 99 2.15 0.23 2.76
N ASP A 100 1.08 0.95 3.08
CA ASP A 100 0.68 2.18 2.41
C ASP A 100 1.06 3.48 3.14
N LEU A 101 1.79 3.39 4.27
CA LEU A 101 2.11 4.53 5.14
C LEU A 101 2.87 5.67 4.44
N GLY A 102 3.73 5.30 3.47
CA GLY A 102 4.69 6.17 2.80
C GLY A 102 4.16 6.89 1.56
N HIS A 103 2.90 6.69 1.17
CA HIS A 103 2.35 7.42 0.04
C HIS A 103 2.32 8.91 0.30
N THR A 104 2.61 9.69 -0.74
CA THR A 104 2.52 11.15 -0.73
C THR A 104 1.07 11.63 -0.67
N PRO A 105 0.83 12.91 -0.37
CA PRO A 105 -0.43 13.52 -0.76
C PRO A 105 -0.64 13.40 -2.28
N PHE A 106 -1.90 13.34 -2.71
CA PHE A 106 -2.32 13.18 -4.12
C PHE A 106 -1.87 11.86 -4.78
N GLY A 107 -1.65 10.81 -3.98
CA GLY A 107 -1.37 9.45 -4.46
C GLY A 107 -0.16 9.38 -5.40
N HIS A 108 -0.28 8.62 -6.50
CA HIS A 108 0.80 8.40 -7.47
C HIS A 108 1.35 9.70 -8.07
N ALA A 109 0.51 10.73 -8.22
CA ALA A 109 0.94 12.01 -8.76
C ALA A 109 2.04 12.66 -7.89
N GLY A 110 1.87 12.65 -6.57
CA GLY A 110 2.87 13.15 -5.65
C GLY A 110 4.14 12.28 -5.61
N GLU A 111 3.98 10.97 -5.73
CA GLU A 111 5.08 10.01 -5.76
C GLU A 111 5.95 10.20 -7.00
N GLU A 112 5.34 10.31 -8.19
CA GLU A 112 6.01 10.60 -9.45
C GLU A 112 6.77 11.93 -9.40
N GLN A 113 6.14 12.97 -8.82
CA GLN A 113 6.78 14.27 -8.71
C GLN A 113 8.00 14.23 -7.78
N LEU A 114 7.89 13.62 -6.60
CA LEU A 114 9.05 13.46 -5.72
C LEU A 114 10.11 12.58 -6.37
N ALA A 115 9.73 11.53 -7.10
CA ALA A 115 10.68 10.68 -7.80
C ALA A 115 11.48 11.42 -8.87
N ALA A 116 10.89 12.42 -9.53
CA ALA A 116 11.59 13.27 -10.48
C ALA A 116 12.51 14.30 -9.81
N LEU A 117 12.19 14.72 -8.58
CA LEU A 117 12.92 15.76 -7.85
C LEU A 117 14.07 15.23 -7.02
N LEU A 118 13.97 14.00 -6.49
CA LEU A 118 14.97 13.41 -5.60
C LEU A 118 16.10 12.75 -6.40
N PRO A 119 17.38 12.91 -5.99
CA PRO A 119 18.53 12.31 -6.69
C PRO A 119 18.45 10.78 -6.83
N GLU A 120 17.93 10.09 -5.82
CA GLU A 120 17.75 8.63 -5.80
C GLU A 120 16.34 8.18 -6.23
N GLY A 121 15.48 9.12 -6.61
CA GLY A 121 14.05 8.90 -6.80
C GLY A 121 13.28 8.80 -5.48
N PHE A 122 12.01 8.43 -5.57
CA PHE A 122 11.11 8.29 -4.43
C PHE A 122 10.14 7.15 -4.70
N ARG A 123 9.88 6.32 -3.69
CA ARG A 123 8.95 5.20 -3.76
C ARG A 123 8.21 5.04 -2.46
N HIS A 124 6.90 4.88 -2.54
CA HIS A 124 6.02 4.82 -1.37
C HIS A 124 6.39 3.67 -0.42
N ASN A 125 6.76 2.49 -0.92
CA ASN A 125 7.15 1.33 -0.12
C ASN A 125 8.46 1.54 0.65
N GLU A 126 9.45 2.20 0.04
CA GLU A 126 10.69 2.59 0.70
C GLU A 126 10.43 3.67 1.75
N GLN A 127 9.52 4.61 1.46
CA GLN A 127 9.09 5.61 2.42
C GLN A 127 8.28 4.99 3.58
N SER A 128 7.44 3.98 3.33
CA SER A 128 6.72 3.24 4.39
C SER A 128 7.71 2.59 5.35
N LEU A 129 8.75 1.93 4.81
CA LEU A 129 9.81 1.34 5.63
C LEU A 129 10.57 2.42 6.42
N ARG A 130 10.91 3.53 5.78
CA ARG A 130 11.58 4.67 6.43
C ARG A 130 10.74 5.28 7.55
N ILE A 131 9.43 5.37 7.39
CA ILE A 131 8.51 5.86 8.43
C ILE A 131 8.60 4.97 9.68
N VAL A 132 8.48 3.65 9.49
CA VAL A 132 8.47 2.70 10.61
C VAL A 132 9.85 2.48 11.21
N ASP A 133 10.93 2.65 10.46
CA ASP A 133 12.29 2.45 10.96
C ASP A 133 12.87 3.71 11.61
N LEU A 134 12.52 4.90 11.12
CA LEU A 134 13.22 6.14 11.45
C LEU A 134 12.30 7.30 11.86
N LEU A 135 11.18 7.56 11.17
CA LEU A 135 10.46 8.84 11.37
C LEU A 135 9.49 8.84 12.56
N GLU A 136 8.82 7.71 12.82
CA GLU A 136 7.91 7.60 13.97
C GLU A 136 8.67 7.67 15.31
N GLU A 137 7.93 7.90 16.39
CA GLU A 137 8.49 7.92 17.76
C GLU A 137 9.63 8.93 17.99
N GLY A 138 9.60 10.03 17.23
CA GLY A 138 10.54 11.14 17.37
C GLY A 138 11.94 10.84 16.83
N GLY A 139 12.04 10.12 15.71
CA GLY A 139 13.32 9.76 15.12
C GLY A 139 13.83 8.36 15.49
N ARG A 140 13.07 7.60 16.29
CA ARG A 140 13.47 6.27 16.78
C ARG A 140 12.92 5.13 15.95
N GLY A 141 11.81 5.34 15.24
CA GLY A 141 11.03 4.29 14.62
C GLY A 141 10.34 3.35 15.61
N LEU A 142 9.53 2.45 15.07
CA LEU A 142 8.67 1.50 15.79
C LEU A 142 9.38 0.19 16.18
N ASN A 143 10.60 -0.04 15.71
CA ASN A 143 11.35 -1.28 15.95
C ASN A 143 10.55 -2.53 15.54
N LEU A 144 9.89 -2.52 14.37
CA LEU A 144 9.07 -3.65 13.90
C LEU A 144 9.94 -4.90 13.65
N THR A 145 9.31 -6.06 13.58
CA THR A 145 10.01 -7.31 13.23
C THR A 145 10.52 -7.27 11.79
N ASP A 146 11.61 -7.99 11.52
CA ASP A 146 12.24 -8.02 10.20
C ASP A 146 11.29 -8.57 9.12
N GLN A 147 10.44 -9.52 9.47
CA GLN A 147 9.40 -10.05 8.58
C GLN A 147 8.37 -8.99 8.19
N THR A 148 7.90 -8.18 9.16
CA THR A 148 6.98 -7.08 8.89
C THR A 148 7.64 -6.04 7.99
N ARG A 149 8.89 -5.65 8.31
CA ARG A 149 9.69 -4.69 7.53
C ARG A 149 9.91 -5.16 6.08
N GLU A 150 10.26 -6.42 5.90
CA GLU A 150 10.42 -7.02 4.57
C GLU A 150 9.10 -7.02 3.78
N GLY A 151 8.00 -7.42 4.42
CA GLY A 151 6.68 -7.40 3.79
C GLY A 151 6.29 -6.00 3.32
N ILE A 152 6.53 -4.97 4.15
CA ILE A 152 6.32 -3.56 3.77
C ILE A 152 7.17 -3.18 2.55
N LEU A 153 8.45 -3.54 2.53
CA LEU A 153 9.33 -3.15 1.43
C LEU A 153 8.95 -3.84 0.12
N LYS A 154 8.59 -5.13 0.17
CA LYS A 154 8.45 -5.98 -1.03
C LYS A 154 7.03 -6.09 -1.58
N HIS A 155 6.04 -5.42 -0.97
CA HIS A 155 4.66 -5.49 -1.46
C HIS A 155 4.48 -4.80 -2.83
N SER A 156 5.26 -3.77 -3.13
CA SER A 156 5.06 -2.94 -4.32
C SER A 156 5.40 -3.69 -5.63
N LYS A 157 4.96 -3.13 -6.76
CA LYS A 157 4.88 -3.77 -8.08
C LYS A 157 5.36 -2.85 -9.20
N THR A 158 5.74 -3.42 -10.33
CA THR A 158 5.90 -2.64 -11.57
C THR A 158 4.59 -2.60 -12.36
N ARG A 159 4.57 -1.71 -13.36
CA ARG A 159 3.46 -1.58 -14.32
C ARG A 159 3.20 -2.84 -15.17
N ALA A 160 4.15 -3.77 -15.28
CA ALA A 160 4.05 -4.87 -16.23
C ALA A 160 2.96 -5.94 -15.92
N SER A 161 2.66 -6.20 -14.64
CA SER A 161 1.64 -7.17 -14.23
C SER A 161 1.27 -6.98 -12.76
N VAL A 162 0.08 -7.42 -12.33
CA VAL A 162 -0.29 -7.50 -10.90
C VAL A 162 0.61 -8.46 -10.11
N ALA A 163 1.33 -9.36 -10.78
CA ALA A 163 2.29 -10.26 -10.17
C ALA A 163 3.75 -9.77 -10.26
N ALA A 164 4.04 -8.66 -10.95
CA ALA A 164 5.41 -8.25 -11.27
C ALA A 164 6.28 -7.93 -10.04
N GLU A 165 7.57 -8.27 -10.10
CA GLU A 165 8.47 -8.41 -8.95
C GLU A 165 9.61 -7.38 -8.90
N ALA A 166 9.31 -6.07 -8.91
CA ALA A 166 10.38 -5.06 -8.91
C ALA A 166 11.34 -5.14 -7.70
N TRP A 167 10.82 -5.54 -6.52
CA TRP A 167 11.58 -5.64 -5.27
C TRP A 167 11.81 -7.09 -4.82
N GLY A 168 11.68 -8.04 -5.75
CA GLY A 168 11.75 -9.48 -5.49
C GLY A 168 10.57 -10.03 -4.69
N PHE A 169 10.71 -11.26 -4.21
CA PHE A 169 9.70 -11.93 -3.38
C PHE A 169 9.93 -11.67 -1.90
N SER A 170 8.83 -11.45 -1.18
CA SER A 170 8.82 -11.64 0.28
C SER A 170 9.21 -13.08 0.60
N SER A 171 10.14 -13.23 1.55
CA SER A 171 10.56 -14.52 2.08
C SER A 171 9.41 -15.27 2.75
N THR A 172 8.44 -14.52 3.30
CA THR A 172 7.22 -15.06 3.91
C THR A 172 6.07 -15.10 2.90
N LEU A 173 5.24 -16.15 2.98
CA LEU A 173 4.03 -16.26 2.18
C LEU A 173 3.02 -15.15 2.57
N GLU A 174 2.98 -14.78 3.84
CA GLU A 174 2.14 -13.70 4.37
C GLU A 174 2.44 -12.35 3.70
N GLY A 175 3.72 -12.01 3.48
CA GLY A 175 4.08 -10.79 2.72
C GLY A 175 3.69 -10.88 1.25
N GLN A 176 3.74 -12.08 0.64
CA GLN A 176 3.26 -12.30 -0.73
C GLN A 176 1.72 -12.18 -0.83
N ILE A 177 0.99 -12.60 0.21
CA ILE A 177 -0.47 -12.40 0.28
C ILE A 177 -0.81 -10.92 0.24
N VAL A 178 -0.17 -10.08 1.06
CA VAL A 178 -0.48 -8.64 1.11
C VAL A 178 -0.27 -8.00 -0.26
N LYS A 179 0.82 -8.36 -0.94
CA LYS A 179 1.08 -7.93 -2.32
C LYS A 179 -0.08 -8.26 -3.25
N LEU A 180 -0.58 -9.50 -3.26
CA LEU A 180 -1.67 -9.87 -4.16
C LEU A 180 -3.00 -9.25 -3.72
N ALA A 181 -3.27 -9.19 -2.42
CA ALA A 181 -4.46 -8.59 -1.83
C ALA A 181 -4.59 -7.10 -2.16
N ASP A 182 -3.48 -6.36 -2.17
CA ASP A 182 -3.40 -4.97 -2.63
C ASP A 182 -3.94 -4.84 -4.06
N SER A 183 -3.50 -5.70 -4.98
CA SER A 183 -4.04 -5.72 -6.35
C SER A 183 -5.51 -6.05 -6.46
N ILE A 184 -5.96 -7.02 -5.65
CA ILE A 184 -7.37 -7.43 -5.65
C ILE A 184 -8.23 -6.26 -5.15
N ALA A 185 -7.81 -5.57 -4.08
CA ALA A 185 -8.55 -4.45 -3.53
C ALA A 185 -8.58 -3.26 -4.51
N TYR A 186 -7.41 -2.76 -4.95
CA TYR A 186 -7.37 -1.55 -5.77
C TYR A 186 -8.16 -1.69 -7.06
N LEU A 187 -7.97 -2.80 -7.77
CA LEU A 187 -8.64 -3.00 -9.05
C LEU A 187 -10.16 -2.97 -8.89
N ASN A 188 -10.68 -3.54 -7.80
CA ASN A 188 -12.12 -3.66 -7.61
C ASN A 188 -12.79 -2.37 -7.12
N HIS A 189 -12.18 -1.65 -6.17
CA HIS A 189 -12.77 -0.39 -5.72
C HIS A 189 -12.56 0.74 -6.75
N ASP A 190 -11.46 0.74 -7.52
CA ASP A 190 -11.25 1.72 -8.58
C ASP A 190 -12.24 1.55 -9.74
N ILE A 191 -12.66 0.32 -10.05
CA ILE A 191 -13.77 0.09 -10.99
C ILE A 191 -15.05 0.72 -10.46
N GLN A 192 -15.36 0.56 -9.17
CA GLN A 192 -16.57 1.16 -8.58
C GLN A 192 -16.51 2.69 -8.63
N ASP A 193 -15.38 3.28 -8.27
CA ASP A 193 -15.21 4.73 -8.28
C ASP A 193 -15.23 5.29 -9.70
N ALA A 194 -14.64 4.60 -10.67
CA ALA A 194 -14.71 4.99 -12.08
C ALA A 194 -16.14 4.94 -12.65
N ILE A 195 -16.94 3.95 -12.23
CA ILE A 195 -18.37 3.87 -12.60
C ILE A 195 -19.16 5.01 -11.95
N ARG A 196 -18.92 5.30 -10.66
CA ARG A 196 -19.57 6.43 -9.95
C ARG A 196 -19.22 7.78 -10.57
N ALA A 197 -17.98 7.93 -11.04
CA ALA A 197 -17.50 9.12 -11.73
C ALA A 197 -17.91 9.17 -13.21
N GLU A 198 -18.74 8.22 -13.68
CA GLU A 198 -19.24 8.12 -15.06
C GLU A 198 -18.13 8.03 -16.13
N LEU A 199 -16.91 7.62 -15.75
CA LEU A 199 -15.79 7.44 -16.68
C LEU A 199 -15.94 6.15 -17.50
N ILE A 200 -16.54 5.13 -16.89
CA ILE A 200 -16.83 3.84 -17.50
C ILE A 200 -18.19 3.32 -17.02
N ALA A 201 -18.74 2.34 -17.73
CA ALA A 201 -19.87 1.53 -17.29
C ALA A 201 -19.44 0.06 -17.13
N GLU A 202 -20.11 -0.69 -16.26
CA GLU A 202 -19.82 -2.13 -16.06
C GLU A 202 -19.90 -2.93 -17.38
N SER A 203 -20.80 -2.55 -18.30
CA SER A 203 -20.94 -3.17 -19.62
C SER A 203 -19.77 -2.90 -20.58
N GLN A 204 -18.84 -2.01 -20.22
CA GLN A 204 -17.66 -1.71 -21.02
C GLN A 204 -16.43 -2.49 -20.56
N LEU A 205 -16.49 -3.16 -19.41
CA LEU A 205 -15.39 -4.01 -18.96
C LEU A 205 -15.15 -5.15 -19.97
N PRO A 206 -13.91 -5.63 -20.13
CA PRO A 206 -13.59 -6.66 -21.12
C PRO A 206 -14.39 -7.95 -20.90
N ASP A 207 -14.89 -8.56 -21.98
CA ASP A 207 -15.63 -9.83 -21.93
C ASP A 207 -14.83 -10.94 -21.22
N THR A 208 -13.51 -10.97 -21.41
CA THR A 208 -12.60 -11.90 -20.71
C THR A 208 -12.67 -11.69 -19.19
N ALA A 209 -12.69 -10.44 -18.72
CA ALA A 209 -12.79 -10.16 -17.30
C ALA A 209 -14.14 -10.61 -16.74
N HIS A 210 -15.25 -10.37 -17.46
CA HIS A 210 -16.57 -10.86 -17.06
C HIS A 210 -16.66 -12.38 -17.04
N ALA A 211 -16.09 -13.06 -18.04
CA ALA A 211 -16.12 -14.51 -18.14
C ALA A 211 -15.35 -15.21 -17.01
N PHE A 212 -14.18 -14.68 -16.65
CA PHE A 212 -13.29 -15.33 -15.67
C PHE A 212 -13.38 -14.77 -14.25
N LEU A 213 -13.73 -13.50 -14.06
CA LEU A 213 -13.75 -12.86 -12.73
C LEU A 213 -15.18 -12.63 -12.24
N GLY A 214 -16.11 -12.34 -13.16
CA GLY A 214 -17.52 -12.06 -12.88
C GLY A 214 -17.92 -10.60 -13.13
N THR A 215 -19.23 -10.38 -13.13
CA THR A 215 -19.89 -9.11 -13.55
C THR A 215 -20.29 -8.20 -12.40
N THR A 216 -19.96 -8.57 -11.17
CA THR A 216 -20.22 -7.74 -9.99
C THR A 216 -18.96 -7.62 -9.16
N HIS A 217 -18.85 -6.55 -8.39
CA HIS A 217 -17.74 -6.36 -7.45
C HIS A 217 -17.53 -7.57 -6.54
N SER A 218 -18.60 -8.04 -5.89
CA SER A 218 -18.52 -9.19 -4.97
C SER A 218 -18.12 -10.47 -5.68
N ALA A 219 -18.59 -10.71 -6.92
CA ALA A 219 -18.19 -11.87 -7.69
C ALA A 219 -16.70 -11.81 -8.05
N ARG A 220 -16.19 -10.67 -8.53
CA ARG A 220 -14.76 -10.48 -8.85
C ARG A 220 -13.86 -10.74 -7.65
N VAL A 221 -14.16 -10.12 -6.52
CA VAL A 221 -13.37 -10.31 -5.28
C VAL A 221 -13.42 -11.78 -4.83
N ALA A 222 -14.61 -12.41 -4.84
CA ALA A 222 -14.75 -13.80 -4.45
C ALA A 222 -13.93 -14.73 -5.36
N THR A 223 -14.03 -14.55 -6.68
CA THR A 223 -13.28 -15.36 -7.65
C THR A 223 -11.77 -15.21 -7.45
N LEU A 224 -11.27 -13.97 -7.33
CA LEU A 224 -9.85 -13.69 -7.13
C LEU A 224 -9.31 -14.29 -5.82
N VAL A 225 -10.07 -14.18 -4.73
CA VAL A 225 -9.69 -14.75 -3.44
C VAL A 225 -9.71 -16.28 -3.47
N THR A 226 -10.77 -16.89 -4.01
CA THR A 226 -10.90 -18.35 -4.10
C THR A 226 -9.81 -18.93 -5.00
N ASP A 227 -9.59 -18.34 -6.17
CA ASP A 227 -8.53 -18.77 -7.09
C ASP A 227 -7.15 -18.62 -6.43
N CYS A 228 -6.87 -17.49 -5.79
CA CYS A 228 -5.63 -17.28 -5.06
C CYS A 228 -5.37 -18.39 -4.04
N VAL A 229 -6.37 -18.78 -3.25
CA VAL A 229 -6.21 -19.86 -2.25
C VAL A 229 -5.90 -21.19 -2.94
N VAL A 230 -6.73 -21.60 -3.91
CA VAL A 230 -6.59 -22.91 -4.57
C VAL A 230 -5.27 -23.01 -5.35
N ALA A 231 -4.93 -21.97 -6.14
CA ALA A 231 -3.72 -21.95 -6.94
C ALA A 231 -2.45 -21.89 -6.06
N SER A 232 -2.50 -21.19 -4.92
CA SER A 232 -1.38 -21.13 -3.97
C SER A 232 -1.19 -22.47 -3.24
N GLU A 233 -2.26 -23.08 -2.74
CA GLU A 233 -2.21 -24.36 -2.04
C GLU A 233 -1.59 -25.46 -2.91
N ALA A 234 -1.91 -25.47 -4.21
CA ALA A 234 -1.32 -26.40 -5.18
C ALA A 234 0.23 -26.30 -5.26
N THR A 235 0.82 -25.16 -4.87
CA THR A 235 2.28 -24.98 -4.85
C THR A 235 2.95 -25.52 -3.57
N PHE A 236 2.19 -25.74 -2.49
CA PHE A 236 2.76 -26.04 -1.16
C PHE A 236 3.39 -27.42 -1.06
N ALA A 237 3.00 -28.35 -1.93
CA ALA A 237 3.64 -29.66 -2.07
C ALA A 237 4.93 -29.62 -2.90
N GLY A 238 5.22 -28.51 -3.59
CA GLY A 238 6.37 -28.33 -4.47
C GLY A 238 7.63 -27.83 -3.75
N THR A 239 8.71 -27.68 -4.52
CA THR A 239 10.01 -27.16 -4.03
C THR A 239 10.08 -25.64 -3.94
N ALA A 240 9.08 -24.93 -4.50
CA ALA A 240 9.00 -23.47 -4.49
C ALA A 240 7.57 -22.99 -4.18
N PRO A 241 7.09 -23.16 -2.93
CA PRO A 241 5.77 -22.66 -2.52
C PRO A 241 5.65 -21.16 -2.73
N ARG A 242 4.53 -20.72 -3.31
CA ARG A 242 4.29 -19.32 -3.67
C ARG A 242 2.82 -18.98 -3.59
N ILE A 243 2.54 -17.71 -3.26
CA ILE A 243 1.19 -17.15 -3.39
C ILE A 243 1.00 -16.68 -4.82
N ARG A 244 -0.06 -17.15 -5.48
CA ARG A 244 -0.31 -16.89 -6.90
C ARG A 244 -1.80 -16.98 -7.25
N LEU A 245 -2.14 -16.42 -8.41
CA LEU A 245 -3.35 -16.74 -9.16
C LEU A 245 -3.06 -17.88 -10.17
N SER A 246 -4.10 -18.56 -10.63
CA SER A 246 -4.01 -19.42 -11.83
C SER A 246 -3.67 -18.59 -13.06
N ASP A 247 -3.15 -19.22 -14.11
CA ASP A 247 -2.71 -18.51 -15.30
C ASP A 247 -3.90 -17.83 -16.01
N GLU A 248 -5.07 -18.47 -16.00
CA GLU A 248 -6.31 -17.96 -16.58
C GLU A 248 -6.85 -16.74 -15.82
N VAL A 249 -6.92 -16.82 -14.49
CA VAL A 249 -7.39 -15.72 -13.65
C VAL A 249 -6.40 -14.57 -13.64
N LEU A 250 -5.10 -14.85 -13.62
CA LEU A 250 -4.06 -13.82 -13.77
C LEU A 250 -4.19 -13.11 -15.12
N GLY A 251 -4.34 -13.86 -16.22
CA GLY A 251 -4.51 -13.29 -17.55
C GLY A 251 -5.74 -12.38 -17.65
N ALA A 252 -6.87 -12.81 -17.10
CA ALA A 252 -8.08 -11.98 -17.06
C ALA A 252 -7.91 -10.73 -16.18
N THR A 253 -7.19 -10.85 -15.06
CA THR A 253 -6.87 -9.73 -14.16
C THR A 253 -5.97 -8.69 -14.83
N ASP A 254 -4.94 -9.14 -15.56
CA ASP A 254 -4.03 -8.25 -16.29
C ASP A 254 -4.76 -7.54 -17.45
N VAL A 255 -5.66 -8.22 -18.17
CA VAL A 255 -6.54 -7.60 -19.18
C VAL A 255 -7.43 -6.52 -18.57
N LEU A 256 -8.07 -6.80 -17.42
CA LEU A 256 -8.92 -5.84 -16.72
C LEU A 256 -8.11 -4.63 -16.23
N ARG A 257 -6.89 -4.88 -15.72
CA ARG A 257 -5.98 -3.82 -15.28
C ARG A 257 -5.56 -2.92 -16.44
N GLU A 258 -5.20 -3.48 -17.59
CA GLU A 258 -4.81 -2.66 -18.76
C GLU A 258 -5.98 -1.80 -19.24
N PHE A 259 -7.19 -2.36 -19.29
CA PHE A 259 -8.40 -1.60 -19.56
C PHE A 259 -8.56 -0.41 -18.60
N MET A 260 -8.36 -0.62 -17.29
CA MET A 260 -8.43 0.46 -16.29
C MET A 260 -7.37 1.53 -16.53
N PHE A 261 -6.15 1.16 -16.92
CA PHE A 261 -5.13 2.12 -17.31
C PHE A 261 -5.57 2.99 -18.48
N GLU A 262 -6.02 2.38 -19.57
CA GLU A 262 -6.39 3.10 -20.78
C GLU A 262 -7.62 3.98 -20.59
N ARG A 263 -8.61 3.52 -19.83
CA ARG A 263 -9.94 4.15 -19.75
C ARG A 263 -10.12 5.06 -18.55
N VAL A 264 -9.38 4.83 -17.47
CA VAL A 264 -9.57 5.52 -16.19
C VAL A 264 -8.32 6.31 -15.82
N TYR A 265 -7.18 5.65 -15.63
CA TYR A 265 -5.98 6.33 -15.11
C TYR A 265 -5.39 7.33 -16.13
N LEU A 266 -5.54 7.08 -17.43
CA LEU A 266 -5.11 8.00 -18.49
C LEU A 266 -6.23 8.96 -18.96
N HIS A 267 -7.36 9.00 -18.27
CA HIS A 267 -8.44 9.91 -18.62
C HIS A 267 -8.01 11.38 -18.43
N PRO A 268 -8.33 12.30 -19.37
CA PRO A 268 -7.86 13.70 -19.31
C PRO A 268 -8.15 14.43 -18.01
N GLU A 269 -9.33 14.25 -17.42
CA GLU A 269 -9.68 14.88 -16.14
C GLU A 269 -8.86 14.33 -14.97
N VAL A 270 -8.56 13.02 -14.97
CA VAL A 270 -7.71 12.39 -13.94
C VAL A 270 -6.28 12.90 -14.07
N LEU A 271 -5.76 12.98 -15.29
CA LEU A 271 -4.42 13.52 -15.56
C LEU A 271 -4.30 14.99 -15.19
N LYS A 272 -5.35 15.79 -15.37
CA LYS A 272 -5.39 17.20 -15.00
C LYS A 272 -5.32 17.41 -13.49
N GLU A 273 -6.08 16.63 -12.72
CA GLU A 273 -5.99 16.65 -11.25
C GLU A 273 -4.65 16.13 -10.75
N ALA A 274 -4.09 15.09 -11.38
CA ALA A 274 -2.75 14.60 -11.10
C ALA A 274 -1.69 15.71 -11.32
N GLN A 275 -1.75 16.44 -12.42
CA GLN A 275 -0.86 17.57 -12.70
C GLN A 275 -0.97 18.68 -11.65
N ARG A 276 -2.18 18.96 -11.17
CA ARG A 276 -2.39 19.93 -10.08
C ARG A 276 -1.72 19.44 -8.79
N GLY A 277 -1.88 18.17 -8.44
CA GLY A 277 -1.22 17.55 -7.30
C GLY A 277 0.31 17.61 -7.40
N GLN A 278 0.86 17.31 -8.59
CA GLN A 278 2.30 17.42 -8.88
C GLN A 278 2.82 18.85 -8.65
N GLN A 279 2.12 19.87 -9.15
CA GLN A 279 2.52 21.27 -8.95
C GLN A 279 2.54 21.68 -7.47
N ILE A 280 1.55 21.23 -6.68
CA ILE A 280 1.50 21.50 -5.24
C ILE A 280 2.67 20.83 -4.52
N VAL A 281 2.93 19.55 -4.82
CA VAL A 281 4.02 18.78 -4.22
C VAL A 281 5.37 19.38 -4.58
N GLU A 282 5.59 19.76 -5.84
CA GLU A 282 6.82 20.42 -6.27
C GLU A 282 7.04 21.74 -5.52
N ALA A 283 6.02 22.60 -5.48
CA ALA A 283 6.15 23.91 -4.86
C ALA A 283 6.49 23.80 -3.36
N LEU A 284 5.81 22.89 -2.65
CA LEU A 284 6.10 22.60 -1.24
C LEU A 284 7.50 22.02 -1.07
N PHE A 285 7.88 21.03 -1.88
CA PHE A 285 9.20 20.41 -1.83
C PHE A 285 10.31 21.46 -2.00
N ARG A 286 10.24 22.27 -3.07
CA ARG A 286 11.22 23.33 -3.34
C ARG A 286 11.30 24.36 -2.22
N HIS A 287 10.15 24.71 -1.63
CA HIS A 287 10.10 25.64 -0.51
C HIS A 287 10.88 25.10 0.70
N TYR A 288 10.65 23.84 1.09
CA TYR A 288 11.26 23.23 2.26
C TYR A 288 12.70 22.76 2.03
N GLU A 289 13.05 22.38 0.79
CA GLU A 289 14.42 22.07 0.40
C GLU A 289 15.31 23.33 0.56
N ALA A 290 14.81 24.49 0.12
CA ALA A 290 15.52 25.76 0.25
C ALA A 290 15.54 26.33 1.68
N ARG A 291 14.62 25.87 2.56
CA ARG A 291 14.44 26.35 3.93
C ARG A 291 14.23 25.19 4.91
N PRO A 292 15.22 24.30 5.08
CA PRO A 292 15.07 23.12 5.94
C PRO A 292 14.82 23.47 7.41
N GLU A 293 15.16 24.68 7.86
CA GLU A 293 14.83 25.23 9.16
C GLU A 293 13.34 25.55 9.36
N ALA A 294 12.58 25.71 8.27
CA ALA A 294 11.15 25.97 8.30
C ALA A 294 10.30 24.69 8.48
N ILE A 295 10.93 23.52 8.46
CA ILE A 295 10.25 22.23 8.64
C ILE A 295 9.93 22.05 10.14
N PRO A 296 8.65 22.01 10.55
CA PRO A 296 8.24 21.98 11.97
C PRO A 296 8.41 20.61 12.64
N GLY A 297 8.84 19.59 11.89
CA GLY A 297 9.08 18.21 12.38
C GLY A 297 8.92 17.18 11.27
N TRP A 298 8.81 15.89 11.63
CA TRP A 298 8.60 14.80 10.67
C TRP A 298 9.71 14.63 9.61
N SER A 299 10.96 14.87 10.02
CA SER A 299 12.19 14.60 9.27
C SER A 299 13.32 14.36 10.27
N LEU A 300 14.45 13.80 9.84
CA LEU A 300 15.63 13.67 10.69
C LEU A 300 16.55 14.89 10.52
N PRO A 301 17.07 15.51 11.60
CA PRO A 301 17.89 16.71 11.50
C PRO A 301 19.19 16.53 10.70
N ASP A 302 19.78 15.33 10.75
CA ASP A 302 21.07 15.01 10.13
C ASP A 302 20.95 14.67 8.63
N ASP A 303 19.72 14.52 8.12
CA ASP A 303 19.50 14.25 6.71
C ASP A 303 19.73 15.49 5.83
N PRO A 304 20.12 15.29 4.56
CA PRO A 304 20.26 16.41 3.63
C PRO A 304 18.92 17.14 3.42
N PRO A 305 18.94 18.45 3.09
CA PRO A 305 17.73 19.27 2.98
C PRO A 305 16.63 18.67 2.08
N TRP A 306 17.01 18.11 0.93
CA TRP A 306 16.06 17.48 0.01
C TRP A 306 15.35 16.26 0.62
N ARG A 307 16.04 15.45 1.44
CA ARG A 307 15.44 14.29 2.11
C ARG A 307 14.47 14.74 3.20
N ARG A 308 14.87 15.76 3.96
CA ARG A 308 14.02 16.36 5.00
C ARG A 308 12.75 16.95 4.40
N ALA A 309 12.86 17.64 3.27
CA ALA A 309 11.72 18.14 2.51
C ALA A 309 10.81 17.00 2.03
N ALA A 310 11.39 15.93 1.45
CA ALA A 310 10.64 14.78 0.98
C ALA A 310 9.87 14.06 2.09
N ASP A 311 10.50 13.85 3.26
CA ASP A 311 9.85 13.23 4.42
C ASP A 311 8.67 14.06 4.92
N TYR A 312 8.87 15.39 5.00
CA TYR A 312 7.85 16.29 5.49
C TYR A 312 6.67 16.39 4.52
N VAL A 313 6.94 16.57 3.22
CA VAL A 313 5.92 16.70 2.16
C VAL A 313 5.17 15.39 1.95
N SER A 314 5.86 14.25 1.86
CA SER A 314 5.18 12.94 1.75
C SER A 314 4.32 12.62 2.97
N GLY A 315 4.72 13.13 4.15
CA GLY A 315 3.97 13.04 5.39
C GLY A 315 2.70 13.89 5.47
N MET A 316 2.43 14.82 4.54
CA MET A 316 1.23 15.66 4.57
C MET A 316 -0.02 14.90 4.12
N THR A 317 -1.19 15.33 4.58
CA THR A 317 -2.49 14.94 4.00
C THR A 317 -2.84 15.84 2.83
N ASP A 318 -3.76 15.44 1.95
CA ASP A 318 -4.05 16.21 0.73
C ASP A 318 -4.54 17.63 1.05
N GLY A 319 -5.53 17.73 1.96
CA GLY A 319 -6.07 19.01 2.39
C GLY A 319 -5.05 19.88 3.14
N TYR A 320 -4.15 19.26 3.92
CA TYR A 320 -3.08 20.01 4.60
C TYR A 320 -2.04 20.53 3.61
N ALA A 321 -1.64 19.72 2.62
CA ALA A 321 -0.71 20.13 1.58
C ALA A 321 -1.27 21.31 0.77
N LEU A 322 -2.54 21.23 0.37
CA LEU A 322 -3.22 22.31 -0.34
C LEU A 322 -3.28 23.60 0.52
N TRP A 323 -3.75 23.49 1.76
CA TRP A 323 -3.82 24.63 2.68
C TRP A 323 -2.45 25.25 2.93
N GLN A 324 -1.41 24.43 3.10
CA GLN A 324 -0.05 24.89 3.36
C GLN A 324 0.52 25.62 2.14
N ALA A 325 0.29 25.10 0.94
CA ALA A 325 0.73 25.73 -0.30
C ALA A 325 0.07 27.12 -0.50
N HIS A 326 -1.23 27.26 -0.22
CA HIS A 326 -1.91 28.56 -0.23
C HIS A 326 -1.38 29.50 0.84
N SER A 327 -1.22 29.02 2.07
CA SER A 327 -0.77 29.83 3.21
C SER A 327 0.64 30.39 3.03
N LEU A 328 1.49 29.66 2.29
CA LEU A 328 2.83 30.09 1.91
C LEU A 328 2.87 30.92 0.61
N GLY A 329 1.72 31.15 -0.04
CA GLY A 329 1.63 31.88 -1.31
C GLY A 329 2.31 31.16 -2.49
N LEU A 330 2.44 29.83 -2.42
CA LEU A 330 3.09 29.01 -3.43
C LEU A 330 2.17 28.70 -4.62
N ILE A 331 0.86 28.72 -4.38
CA ILE A 331 -0.20 28.55 -5.36
C ILE A 331 -1.25 29.66 -5.18
N ARG A 332 -1.95 30.01 -6.26
CA ARG A 332 -2.96 31.06 -6.28
C ARG A 332 -4.32 30.57 -5.85
#